data_AF-A0A7S1V9M7-F1
#
_entry.id   AF-A0A7S1V9M7-F1
#
_cell.length_a   1.000
_cell.length_b   1.000
_cell.length_c   1.000
_cell.angle_alpha   90.00
_cell.angle_beta   90.00
_cell.angle_gamma   90.00
#
_symmetry.space_group_name_H-M   'P 1'
#
loop_
_entity.id
_entity.type
_entity.pdbx_description
1 polymer ?
#
loop_
_entity_poly.entity_id
_entity_poly.type
_entity_poly.pdbx_seq_one_letter_code
_entity_poly.pdbx_strand_id
1 'polypeptide(L)'
;DELRRGIRGKTRRLRMWLRLGTPGRSQAAVSATTTSPLGLTVAGLQAAGILSTPTSASATTHLFKLVEWLQVELLQDFANSLEHTPWYRYPFATAASRYAAAWFATLEASTADVGLGPSLSSSGFWTSTIPAVVMGSLVGQLSLLALPCRAVAGDSYDQPGLREELLLWAPPSASDALDGWAAASLPANGTCSVARVPSTSLRLVRVPTFLALTESLLALAHAVPDAVILTISGHDTVLVRIAHGCNGEREQLPTALADVLARAPGASTPLPNLTLPQAALADGPGFHHSTGVRVPVTLLIEVIVAAERAKCKIMQIFDFYE
;
A
#
# COMPACT_ATOMS: atom_id res chain seq x y z
N ASP A 1 11.08 36.76 7.49
CA ASP A 1 12.40 36.20 7.16
C ASP A 1 13.04 35.30 8.22
N GLU A 2 12.32 34.76 9.20
CA GLU A 2 12.82 33.64 10.03
C GLU A 2 11.70 32.64 10.35
N LEU A 3 11.15 31.99 9.32
CA LEU A 3 10.20 30.86 9.50
C LEU A 3 10.16 29.96 8.24
N ARG A 4 11.34 29.63 7.72
CA ARG A 4 11.52 28.72 6.55
C ARG A 4 12.67 27.72 6.71
N ARG A 5 12.93 27.24 7.92
CA ARG A 5 13.87 26.13 8.13
C ARG A 5 13.28 25.14 9.12
N GLY A 6 12.91 23.96 8.64
CA GLY A 6 12.71 22.84 9.56
C GLY A 6 11.76 21.72 9.16
N ILE A 7 11.69 21.27 7.91
CA ILE A 7 11.34 19.86 7.63
C ILE A 7 12.21 19.36 6.47
N ARG A 8 13.35 18.75 6.84
CA ARG A 8 14.09 17.82 5.98
C ARG A 8 13.46 16.45 6.18
N GLY A 9 12.69 15.99 5.20
CA GLY A 9 12.21 14.62 5.07
C GLY A 9 12.32 14.21 3.60
N LYS A 10 13.18 13.23 3.31
CA LYS A 10 13.60 12.82 1.98
C LYS A 10 12.42 12.31 1.13
N THR A 11 11.94 13.12 0.20
CA THR A 11 11.24 12.64 -1.00
C THR A 11 12.18 12.80 -2.18
N ARG A 12 12.81 11.70 -2.62
CA ARG A 12 13.44 11.64 -3.94
C ARG A 12 12.33 11.70 -4.99
N ARG A 13 11.95 12.91 -5.40
CA ARG A 13 11.14 13.12 -6.61
C ARG A 13 12.04 12.86 -7.81
N LEU A 14 11.94 11.67 -8.40
CA LEU A 14 12.35 11.44 -9.78
C LEU A 14 11.36 12.20 -10.69
N ARG A 15 11.65 13.48 -10.96
CA ARG A 15 11.03 14.20 -12.07
C ARG A 15 11.68 13.71 -13.36
N MET A 16 11.10 12.70 -13.99
CA MET A 16 11.43 12.39 -15.38
C MET A 16 10.52 13.24 -16.28
N TRP A 17 11.12 14.17 -17.01
CA TRP A 17 10.45 14.94 -18.05
C TRP A 17 10.24 14.04 -19.27
N LEU A 18 9.01 13.55 -19.47
CA LEU A 18 8.57 13.06 -20.76
C LEU A 18 8.20 14.27 -21.64
N ARG A 19 9.19 14.80 -22.37
CA ARG A 19 8.91 15.62 -23.55
C ARG A 19 8.63 14.67 -24.71
N LEU A 20 7.36 14.52 -25.05
CA LEU A 20 6.93 14.03 -26.36
C LEU A 20 7.37 15.07 -27.41
N GLY A 21 8.44 14.78 -28.13
CA GLY A 21 8.91 15.56 -29.27
C GLY A 21 8.43 14.92 -30.58
N THR A 22 7.75 15.71 -31.39
CA THR A 22 7.38 15.41 -32.78
C THR A 22 8.61 15.16 -33.68
N PRO A 23 8.44 14.44 -34.81
CA PRO A 23 9.56 13.93 -35.58
C PRO A 23 10.10 15.00 -36.54
N GLY A 24 11.42 15.06 -36.68
CA GLY A 24 12.07 15.77 -37.77
C GLY A 24 13.22 16.66 -37.35
N ARG A 25 14.41 16.06 -37.17
CA ARG A 25 15.69 16.65 -37.59
C ARG A 25 16.82 15.64 -37.41
N SER A 26 17.52 15.41 -38.52
CA SER A 26 18.76 14.65 -38.66
C SER A 26 19.68 14.79 -37.43
N GLN A 27 19.96 13.67 -36.76
CA GLN A 27 21.01 13.61 -35.74
C GLN A 27 22.37 13.49 -36.44
N ALA A 28 23.07 14.61 -36.55
CA ALA A 28 24.52 14.58 -36.57
C ALA A 28 25.00 14.19 -35.17
N ALA A 29 25.83 13.14 -35.10
CA ALA A 29 26.41 12.61 -33.88
C ALA A 29 27.22 13.69 -33.12
N VAL A 30 26.69 14.13 -31.97
CA VAL A 30 27.45 14.91 -30.99
C VAL A 30 28.18 13.91 -30.10
N SER A 31 29.43 13.61 -30.44
CA SER A 31 30.36 12.91 -29.54
C SER A 31 30.78 13.88 -28.43
N ALA A 32 30.02 13.91 -27.33
CA ALA A 32 30.42 14.65 -26.13
C ALA A 32 31.51 13.86 -25.39
N THR A 33 32.78 14.21 -25.65
CA THR A 33 33.93 13.68 -24.93
C THR A 33 33.86 14.15 -23.48
N THR A 34 33.27 13.32 -22.62
CA THR A 34 33.15 13.62 -21.19
C THR A 34 34.51 13.32 -20.55
N THR A 35 35.41 14.30 -20.54
CA THR A 35 36.71 14.19 -19.87
C THR A 35 36.53 14.16 -18.36
N SER A 36 37.00 13.09 -17.72
CA SER A 36 37.02 13.02 -16.25
C SER A 36 37.99 14.07 -15.68
N PRO A 37 37.84 14.48 -14.41
CA PRO A 37 38.79 15.38 -13.74
C PRO A 37 40.23 14.85 -13.67
N LEU A 38 40.46 13.59 -14.01
CA LEU A 38 41.78 12.95 -14.09
C LEU A 38 42.35 12.90 -15.52
N GLY A 39 41.70 13.53 -16.50
CA GLY A 39 42.11 13.47 -17.91
C GLY A 39 41.88 12.10 -18.57
N LEU A 40 41.36 11.12 -17.83
CA LEU A 40 41.04 9.80 -18.34
C LEU A 40 39.71 9.86 -19.11
N THR A 41 39.73 9.38 -20.36
CA THR A 41 38.53 9.19 -21.18
C THR A 41 38.07 7.74 -21.09
N VAL A 42 36.78 7.49 -21.23
CA VAL A 42 36.22 6.13 -21.28
C VAL A 42 36.87 5.32 -22.41
N ALA A 43 37.11 5.95 -23.56
CA ALA A 43 37.80 5.35 -24.69
C ALA A 43 39.26 4.96 -24.35
N GLY A 44 39.99 5.80 -23.60
CA GLY A 44 41.35 5.50 -23.16
C GLY A 44 41.39 4.34 -22.15
N LEU A 45 40.43 4.28 -21.24
CA LEU A 45 40.29 3.18 -20.28
C LEU A 45 39.87 1.87 -20.96
N GLN A 46 39.03 1.92 -22.00
CA GLN A 46 38.69 0.76 -22.83
C GLN A 46 39.88 0.28 -23.66
N ALA A 47 40.64 1.19 -24.28
CA ALA A 47 41.85 0.86 -25.04
C ALA A 47 42.95 0.25 -24.16
N ALA A 48 43.05 0.68 -22.89
CA ALA A 48 43.95 0.11 -21.90
C ALA A 48 43.48 -1.25 -21.34
N GLY A 49 42.31 -1.77 -21.77
CA GLY A 49 41.74 -3.01 -21.28
C GLY A 49 41.23 -2.97 -19.83
N ILE A 50 41.15 -1.77 -19.24
CA ILE A 50 40.67 -1.56 -17.86
C ILE A 50 39.15 -1.65 -17.82
N LEU A 51 38.48 -1.11 -18.85
CA LEU A 51 37.02 -1.21 -19.02
C LEU A 51 36.69 -2.12 -20.20
N SER A 52 35.75 -3.05 -19.99
CA SER A 52 35.21 -3.86 -21.09
C SER A 52 34.37 -2.97 -22.03
N THR A 53 34.55 -3.14 -23.33
CA THR A 53 33.64 -2.57 -24.32
C THR A 53 32.32 -3.35 -24.24
N PRO A 54 31.17 -2.70 -23.99
CA PRO A 54 29.91 -3.42 -23.96
C PRO A 54 29.67 -4.05 -25.33
N THR A 55 29.45 -5.35 -25.35
CA THR A 55 29.04 -6.06 -26.57
C THR A 55 27.60 -5.65 -26.91
N SER A 56 27.22 -5.71 -28.19
CA SER A 56 25.82 -5.44 -28.61
C SER A 56 24.81 -6.35 -27.89
N ALA A 57 25.22 -7.58 -27.53
CA ALA A 57 24.46 -8.50 -26.69
C ALA A 57 24.28 -8.01 -25.24
N SER A 58 25.29 -7.35 -24.66
CA SER A 58 25.18 -6.72 -23.34
C SER A 58 24.24 -5.51 -23.39
N ALA A 59 24.36 -4.65 -24.42
CA ALA A 59 23.56 -3.44 -24.59
C ALA A 59 22.05 -3.74 -24.70
N THR A 60 21.67 -4.73 -25.50
CA THR A 60 20.27 -5.20 -25.62
C THR A 60 19.72 -5.75 -24.32
N THR A 61 20.52 -6.54 -23.58
CA THR A 61 20.12 -7.08 -22.27
C THR A 61 19.84 -5.98 -21.24
N HIS A 62 20.55 -4.85 -21.29
CA HIS A 62 20.33 -3.74 -20.37
C HIS A 62 19.00 -3.02 -20.62
N LEU A 63 18.55 -2.87 -21.87
CA LEU A 63 17.29 -2.20 -22.20
C LEU A 63 16.09 -2.94 -21.58
N PHE A 64 16.13 -4.27 -21.59
CA PHE A 64 15.06 -5.11 -21.06
C PHE A 64 14.95 -5.14 -19.52
N LYS A 65 15.95 -4.61 -18.79
CA LYS A 65 15.85 -4.45 -17.31
C LYS A 65 14.82 -3.43 -16.88
N LEU A 66 14.45 -2.48 -17.75
CA LEU A 66 13.42 -1.48 -17.45
C LEU A 66 12.07 -2.15 -17.11
N VAL A 67 11.77 -3.25 -17.81
CA VAL A 67 10.53 -4.00 -17.65
C VAL A 67 10.46 -4.67 -16.27
N GLU A 68 11.58 -5.14 -15.74
CA GLU A 68 11.67 -5.76 -14.41
C GLU A 68 11.36 -4.74 -13.29
N TRP A 69 11.95 -3.54 -13.37
CA TRP A 69 11.67 -2.49 -12.40
C TRP A 69 10.20 -2.07 -12.39
N LEU A 70 9.58 -1.97 -13.58
CA LEU A 70 8.16 -1.64 -13.70
C LEU A 70 7.25 -2.71 -13.08
N GLN A 71 7.63 -3.99 -13.11
CA GLN A 71 6.85 -5.05 -12.42
C GLN A 71 6.83 -4.83 -10.91
N VAL A 72 7.98 -4.46 -10.34
CA VAL A 72 8.07 -4.14 -8.90
C VAL A 72 7.18 -2.93 -8.57
N GLU A 73 7.21 -1.89 -9.40
CA GLU A 73 6.33 -0.73 -9.19
C GLU A 73 4.84 -1.08 -9.29
N LEU A 74 4.43 -1.94 -10.23
CA LEU A 74 3.04 -2.36 -10.36
C LEU A 74 2.57 -3.20 -9.16
N LEU A 75 3.44 -4.06 -8.61
CA LEU A 75 3.13 -4.82 -7.40
C LEU A 75 3.02 -3.90 -6.18
N GLN A 76 3.87 -2.89 -6.07
CA GLN A 76 3.79 -1.87 -5.02
C GLN A 76 2.54 -1.01 -5.15
N ASP A 77 2.21 -0.58 -6.36
CA ASP A 77 0.99 0.16 -6.67
C ASP A 77 -0.27 -0.65 -6.31
N PHE A 78 -0.28 -1.95 -6.65
CA PHE A 78 -1.35 -2.86 -6.24
C PHE A 78 -1.43 -2.97 -4.71
N ALA A 79 -0.32 -3.24 -4.03
CA ALA A 79 -0.28 -3.35 -2.57
C ALA A 79 -0.76 -2.07 -1.87
N ASN A 80 -0.30 -0.90 -2.33
CA ASN A 80 -0.75 0.40 -1.80
C ASN A 80 -2.24 0.64 -2.07
N SER A 81 -2.76 0.21 -3.22
CA SER A 81 -4.19 0.29 -3.51
C SER A 81 -5.01 -0.51 -2.50
N LEU A 82 -4.53 -1.66 -2.04
CA LEU A 82 -5.24 -2.51 -1.07
C LEU A 82 -5.40 -1.87 0.30
N GLU A 83 -4.63 -0.82 0.62
CA GLU A 83 -4.77 -0.06 1.87
C GLU A 83 -5.99 0.87 1.85
N HIS A 84 -6.53 1.17 0.66
CA HIS A 84 -7.54 2.21 0.46
C HIS A 84 -8.72 1.77 -0.40
N THR A 85 -8.64 0.57 -1.00
CA THR A 85 -9.64 0.04 -1.93
C THR A 85 -9.67 -1.48 -1.85
N PRO A 86 -10.82 -2.12 -2.06
CA PRO A 86 -10.88 -3.57 -2.20
C PRO A 86 -10.12 -4.04 -3.45
N TRP A 87 -9.49 -5.21 -3.39
CA TRP A 87 -8.65 -5.74 -4.47
C TRP A 87 -9.35 -5.81 -5.83
N TYR A 88 -10.65 -6.14 -5.85
CA TYR A 88 -11.43 -6.29 -7.09
C TYR A 88 -11.71 -4.95 -7.78
N ARG A 89 -11.45 -3.81 -7.12
CA ARG A 89 -11.57 -2.47 -7.71
C ARG A 89 -10.24 -1.93 -8.23
N TYR A 90 -9.13 -2.64 -8.04
CA TYR A 90 -7.85 -2.23 -8.61
C TYR A 90 -7.97 -2.07 -10.14
N PRO A 91 -7.41 -1.00 -10.74
CA PRO A 91 -7.53 -0.74 -12.18
C PRO A 91 -6.60 -1.65 -13.00
N PHE A 92 -6.89 -2.95 -13.01
CA PHE A 92 -6.10 -3.99 -13.70
C PHE A 92 -5.83 -3.66 -15.16
N ALA A 93 -6.81 -3.14 -15.90
CA ALA A 93 -6.63 -2.75 -17.31
C ALA A 93 -5.64 -1.59 -17.49
N THR A 94 -5.67 -0.60 -16.58
CA THR A 94 -4.71 0.52 -16.59
C THR A 94 -3.31 0.03 -16.24
N ALA A 95 -3.17 -0.84 -15.25
CA ALA A 95 -1.91 -1.46 -14.90
C ALA A 95 -1.32 -2.29 -16.06
N ALA A 96 -2.15 -3.14 -16.69
CA ALA A 96 -1.76 -3.96 -17.83
C ALA A 96 -1.34 -3.12 -19.04
N SER A 97 -2.09 -2.06 -19.37
CA SER A 97 -1.78 -1.19 -20.51
C SER A 97 -0.50 -0.39 -20.28
N ARG A 98 -0.26 0.13 -19.08
CA ARG A 98 1.01 0.78 -18.71
C ARG A 98 2.20 -0.18 -18.88
N TYR A 99 2.03 -1.42 -18.41
CA TYR A 99 3.05 -2.45 -18.53
C TYR A 99 3.35 -2.81 -19.99
N ALA A 100 2.31 -3.08 -20.77
CA ALA A 100 2.44 -3.40 -22.20
C ALA A 100 3.09 -2.25 -22.98
N ALA A 101 2.69 -1.00 -22.71
CA ALA A 101 3.26 0.17 -23.35
C ALA A 101 4.78 0.30 -23.10
N ALA A 102 5.23 0.08 -21.86
CA ALA A 102 6.65 0.10 -21.54
C ALA A 102 7.42 -1.05 -22.20
N TRP A 103 6.84 -2.25 -22.27
CA TRP A 103 7.45 -3.39 -22.95
C TRP A 103 7.59 -3.12 -24.46
N PHE A 104 6.54 -2.62 -25.12
CA PHE A 104 6.61 -2.24 -26.54
C PHE A 104 7.61 -1.13 -26.81
N ALA A 105 7.66 -0.10 -25.95
CA ALA A 105 8.67 0.97 -26.08
C ALA A 105 10.10 0.43 -25.93
N THR A 106 10.31 -0.55 -25.06
CA THR A 106 11.62 -1.21 -24.89
C THR A 106 11.99 -2.03 -26.12
N LEU A 107 11.03 -2.74 -26.70
CA LEU A 107 11.23 -3.48 -27.95
C LEU A 107 11.53 -2.51 -29.11
N GLU A 108 10.80 -1.41 -29.24
CA GLU A 108 11.04 -0.38 -30.27
C GLU A 108 12.42 0.26 -30.13
N ALA A 109 12.86 0.57 -28.90
CA ALA A 109 14.21 1.08 -28.66
C ALA A 109 15.29 0.04 -29.04
N SER A 110 15.11 -1.22 -28.63
CA SER A 110 16.04 -2.30 -29.00
C SER A 110 16.10 -2.52 -30.51
N THR A 111 14.97 -2.46 -31.20
CA THR A 111 14.91 -2.67 -32.65
C THR A 111 15.54 -1.51 -33.41
N ALA A 112 15.44 -0.28 -32.90
CA ALA A 112 16.15 0.87 -33.44
C ALA A 112 17.68 0.75 -33.28
N ASP A 113 18.15 0.18 -32.17
CA ASP A 113 19.59 0.09 -31.87
C ASP A 113 20.31 -1.06 -32.59
N VAL A 114 19.70 -2.25 -32.65
CA VAL A 114 20.36 -3.46 -33.20
C VAL A 114 19.56 -4.18 -34.29
N GLY A 115 18.38 -3.69 -34.65
CA GLY A 115 17.47 -4.33 -35.58
C GLY A 115 16.56 -5.38 -34.93
N LEU A 116 15.48 -5.73 -35.63
CA LEU A 116 14.42 -6.62 -35.11
C LEU A 116 14.88 -8.06 -34.90
N GLY A 117 15.54 -8.67 -35.88
CA GLY A 117 16.00 -10.06 -35.79
C GLY A 117 16.93 -10.30 -34.59
N PRO A 118 18.01 -9.51 -34.43
CA PRO A 118 18.90 -9.59 -33.28
C PRO A 118 18.20 -9.27 -31.95
N SER A 119 17.25 -8.34 -31.94
CA SER A 119 16.46 -8.03 -30.74
C SER A 119 15.63 -9.22 -30.28
N LEU A 120 14.86 -9.84 -31.18
CA LEU A 120 13.97 -10.97 -30.85
C LEU A 120 14.73 -12.25 -30.48
N SER A 121 15.92 -12.44 -31.03
CA SER A 121 16.79 -13.58 -30.70
C SER A 121 17.68 -13.32 -29.48
N SER A 122 17.70 -12.09 -28.94
CA SER A 122 18.50 -11.75 -27.75
C SER A 122 17.97 -12.47 -26.50
N SER A 123 18.88 -12.85 -25.61
CA SER A 123 18.51 -13.36 -24.28
C SER A 123 17.69 -12.34 -23.49
N GLY A 124 18.03 -11.05 -23.63
CA GLY A 124 17.31 -9.93 -23.00
C GLY A 124 15.81 -9.92 -23.34
N PHE A 125 15.48 -10.13 -24.61
CA PHE A 125 14.08 -10.20 -25.05
C PHE A 125 13.34 -11.31 -24.31
N TRP A 126 13.82 -12.55 -24.35
CA TRP A 126 13.16 -13.68 -23.70
C TRP A 126 13.05 -13.52 -22.18
N THR A 127 14.08 -12.96 -21.54
CA THR A 127 14.05 -12.66 -20.10
C THR A 127 13.02 -11.60 -19.72
N SER A 128 12.61 -10.72 -20.65
CA SER A 128 11.51 -9.75 -20.42
C SER A 128 10.14 -10.29 -20.82
N THR A 129 10.07 -11.03 -21.93
CA THR A 129 8.83 -11.51 -22.53
C THR A 129 8.16 -12.55 -21.63
N ILE A 130 8.93 -13.47 -21.04
CA ILE A 130 8.37 -14.50 -20.16
C ILE A 130 7.67 -13.87 -18.95
N PRO A 131 8.32 -13.01 -18.13
CA PRO A 131 7.65 -12.27 -17.07
C PRO A 131 6.48 -11.42 -17.57
N ALA A 132 6.58 -10.84 -18.77
CA ALA A 132 5.50 -10.04 -19.33
C ALA A 132 4.23 -10.84 -19.60
N VAL A 133 4.37 -12.04 -20.17
CA VAL A 133 3.27 -12.97 -20.40
C VAL A 133 2.69 -13.45 -19.07
N VAL A 134 3.53 -13.81 -18.11
CA VAL A 134 3.09 -14.29 -16.79
C VAL A 134 2.34 -13.19 -16.03
N MET A 135 2.88 -11.98 -15.96
CA MET A 135 2.23 -10.83 -15.31
C MET A 135 0.94 -10.44 -16.03
N GLY A 136 0.95 -10.42 -17.37
CA GLY A 136 -0.25 -10.16 -18.17
C GLY A 136 -1.36 -11.19 -17.89
N SER A 137 -1.01 -12.48 -17.82
CA SER A 137 -1.95 -13.54 -17.47
C SER A 137 -2.47 -13.39 -16.05
N LEU A 138 -1.61 -13.10 -15.07
CA LEU A 138 -2.01 -12.90 -13.67
C LEU A 138 -2.98 -11.73 -13.53
N VAL A 139 -2.65 -10.58 -14.13
CA VAL A 139 -3.51 -9.38 -14.13
C VAL A 139 -4.83 -9.67 -14.85
N GLY A 140 -4.81 -10.42 -15.95
CA GLY A 140 -6.01 -10.86 -16.64
C GLY A 140 -6.89 -11.76 -15.76
N GLN A 141 -6.31 -12.75 -15.08
CA GLN A 141 -7.02 -13.63 -14.16
C GLN A 141 -7.64 -12.86 -13.00
N LEU A 142 -6.88 -11.96 -12.36
CA LEU A 142 -7.39 -11.11 -11.28
C LEU A 142 -8.51 -10.17 -11.78
N SER A 143 -8.36 -9.59 -12.96
CA SER A 143 -9.40 -8.76 -13.56
C SER A 143 -10.69 -9.55 -13.84
N LEU A 144 -10.58 -10.82 -14.25
CA LEU A 144 -11.74 -11.69 -14.47
C LEU A 144 -12.39 -12.10 -13.14
N LEU A 145 -11.58 -12.43 -12.13
CA LEU A 145 -12.07 -12.73 -10.77
C LEU A 145 -12.76 -11.54 -10.12
N ALA A 146 -12.36 -10.32 -10.48
CA ALA A 146 -12.98 -9.09 -9.98
C ALA A 146 -14.38 -8.83 -10.55
N LEU A 147 -14.70 -9.32 -11.76
CA LEU A 147 -15.99 -9.05 -12.42
C LEU A 147 -17.22 -9.43 -11.57
N PRO A 148 -17.34 -10.65 -11.00
CA PRO A 148 -18.49 -10.99 -10.17
C PRO A 148 -18.59 -10.11 -8.92
N CYS A 149 -17.47 -9.77 -8.28
CA CYS A 149 -17.46 -8.86 -7.14
C CYS A 149 -17.96 -7.46 -7.53
N ARG A 150 -17.54 -6.94 -8.69
CA ARG A 150 -17.98 -5.64 -9.22
C ARG A 150 -19.45 -5.66 -9.66
N ALA A 151 -19.94 -6.78 -10.18
CA ALA A 151 -21.33 -6.93 -10.56
C ALA A 151 -22.28 -6.87 -9.36
N VAL A 152 -21.86 -7.39 -8.19
CA VAL A 152 -22.63 -7.35 -6.95
C VAL A 152 -22.45 -6.02 -6.22
N ALA A 153 -21.22 -5.57 -6.02
CA ALA A 153 -20.90 -4.38 -5.22
C ALA A 153 -20.97 -3.06 -6.01
N GLY A 154 -21.19 -3.12 -7.32
CA GLY A 154 -21.21 -1.97 -8.23
C GLY A 154 -19.82 -1.43 -8.64
N ASP A 155 -19.82 -0.71 -9.76
CA ASP A 155 -18.64 -0.09 -10.37
C ASP A 155 -18.34 1.33 -9.88
N SER A 156 -19.34 2.03 -9.31
CA SER A 156 -19.20 3.42 -8.87
C SER A 156 -18.45 3.50 -7.54
N TYR A 157 -17.17 3.87 -7.61
CA TYR A 157 -16.34 4.15 -6.45
C TYR A 157 -16.33 5.65 -6.17
N ASP A 158 -17.34 6.15 -5.47
CA ASP A 158 -17.33 7.54 -5.01
C ASP A 158 -16.43 7.62 -3.75
N GLN A 159 -15.12 7.81 -3.96
CA GLN A 159 -14.13 7.99 -2.86
C GLN A 159 -14.59 8.95 -1.75
N PRO A 160 -15.21 10.11 -2.03
CA PRO A 160 -15.72 10.98 -0.98
C PRO A 160 -16.96 10.43 -0.24
N GLY A 161 -17.60 9.39 -0.77
CA GLY A 161 -18.81 8.75 -0.22
C GLY A 161 -18.54 7.49 0.62
N LEU A 162 -17.37 6.86 0.51
CA LEU A 162 -17.04 5.65 1.26
C LEU A 162 -16.63 5.98 2.69
N ARG A 163 -17.61 5.89 3.58
CA ARG A 163 -17.47 6.21 4.98
C ARG A 163 -18.13 5.14 5.82
N GLU A 164 -17.51 4.85 6.93
CA GLU A 164 -18.12 4.03 7.96
C GLU A 164 -18.91 4.91 8.92
N GLU A 165 -20.05 4.41 9.37
CA GLU A 165 -20.88 5.07 10.38
C GLU A 165 -20.60 4.48 11.76
N LEU A 166 -19.95 5.24 12.64
CA LEU A 166 -19.69 4.87 14.02
C LEU A 166 -20.78 5.43 14.92
N LEU A 167 -21.50 4.56 15.62
CA LEU A 167 -22.31 4.99 16.76
C LEU A 167 -21.48 4.86 18.04
N LEU A 168 -21.17 5.98 18.66
CA LEU A 168 -20.30 6.09 19.82
C LEU A 168 -21.10 6.48 21.07
N TRP A 169 -20.70 5.95 22.21
CA TRP A 169 -21.08 6.41 23.53
C TRP A 169 -19.82 6.80 24.31
N ALA A 170 -19.88 7.90 25.07
CA ALA A 170 -18.83 8.27 26.01
C ALA A 170 -19.45 8.84 27.30
N PRO A 171 -18.79 8.73 28.46
CA PRO A 171 -19.27 9.38 29.67
C PRO A 171 -19.29 10.92 29.50
N PRO A 172 -20.15 11.66 30.23
CA PRO A 172 -20.22 13.11 30.13
C PRO A 172 -18.88 13.81 30.37
N SER A 173 -18.04 13.26 31.26
CA SER A 173 -16.68 13.74 31.55
C SER A 173 -15.73 13.68 30.35
N ALA A 174 -16.02 12.86 29.36
CA ALA A 174 -15.20 12.64 28.18
C ALA A 174 -15.80 13.25 26.90
N SER A 175 -16.93 13.96 27.00
CA SER A 175 -17.60 14.53 25.81
C SER A 175 -16.71 15.51 25.05
N ASP A 176 -16.00 16.39 25.76
CA ASP A 176 -15.14 17.39 25.13
C ASP A 176 -13.93 16.73 24.42
N ALA A 177 -13.38 15.67 25.00
CA ALA A 177 -12.30 14.90 24.39
C ALA A 177 -12.79 14.18 23.12
N LEU A 178 -14.01 13.63 23.14
CA LEU A 178 -14.63 13.01 21.97
C LEU A 178 -14.90 14.01 20.85
N ASP A 179 -15.41 15.19 21.20
CA ASP A 179 -15.63 16.27 20.23
C ASP A 179 -14.29 16.78 19.65
N GLY A 180 -13.25 16.87 20.50
CA GLY A 180 -11.89 17.23 20.07
C GLY A 180 -11.26 16.19 19.14
N TRP A 181 -11.38 14.91 19.46
CA TRP A 181 -10.95 13.81 18.60
C TRP A 181 -11.69 13.84 17.26
N ALA A 182 -13.01 14.03 17.27
CA ALA A 182 -13.79 14.10 16.04
C ALA A 182 -13.37 15.33 15.22
N ALA A 183 -13.12 16.49 15.83
CA ALA A 183 -12.63 17.64 15.09
C ALA A 183 -11.23 17.42 14.47
N ALA A 184 -10.36 16.65 15.13
CA ALA A 184 -8.99 16.40 14.68
C ALA A 184 -8.86 15.27 13.64
N SER A 185 -9.65 14.20 13.80
CA SER A 185 -9.56 12.99 12.97
C SER A 185 -10.35 13.11 11.67
N LEU A 186 -11.26 14.08 11.59
CA LEU A 186 -12.10 14.30 10.43
C LEU A 186 -11.46 15.34 9.50
N PRO A 187 -11.35 15.08 8.18
CA PRO A 187 -10.78 16.03 7.25
C PRO A 187 -11.54 17.36 7.27
N ALA A 188 -10.81 18.48 7.26
CA ALA A 188 -11.39 19.84 7.20
C ALA A 188 -12.28 20.09 5.97
N ASN A 189 -12.19 19.22 4.95
CA ASN A 189 -12.86 19.35 3.65
C ASN A 189 -14.34 18.86 3.66
N GLY A 190 -15.01 18.89 4.82
CA GLY A 190 -16.47 18.87 4.91
C GLY A 190 -17.17 17.52 4.71
N THR A 191 -16.45 16.40 4.81
CA THR A 191 -16.99 15.07 4.48
C THR A 191 -17.07 14.16 5.69
N CYS A 192 -17.08 14.66 6.91
CA CYS A 192 -17.37 13.83 8.08
C CYS A 192 -18.25 14.65 9.01
N SER A 193 -19.37 14.04 9.43
CA SER A 193 -20.41 14.70 10.21
C SER A 193 -20.52 14.03 11.56
N VAL A 194 -20.56 14.83 12.61
CA VAL A 194 -20.95 14.40 13.95
C VAL A 194 -22.41 14.79 14.14
N ALA A 195 -23.30 13.80 14.15
CA ALA A 195 -24.68 14.02 14.59
C ALA A 195 -24.78 13.70 16.08
N ARG A 196 -25.09 14.73 16.88
CA ARG A 196 -25.37 14.56 18.30
C ARG A 196 -26.81 14.09 18.47
N VAL A 197 -27.00 12.98 19.16
CA VAL A 197 -28.35 12.55 19.55
C VAL A 197 -28.77 13.41 20.76
N PRO A 198 -29.85 14.21 20.63
CA PRO A 198 -30.26 15.15 21.69
C PRO A 198 -30.44 14.46 23.04
N SER A 199 -30.03 15.12 24.13
CA SER A 199 -30.19 14.65 25.51
C SER A 199 -29.52 13.31 25.83
N THR A 200 -28.54 12.88 25.04
CA THR A 200 -27.78 11.65 25.29
C THR A 200 -26.28 11.86 25.12
N SER A 201 -25.50 10.93 25.66
CA SER A 201 -24.06 10.86 25.41
C SER A 201 -23.70 10.11 24.12
N LEU A 202 -24.67 9.93 23.21
CA LEU A 202 -24.47 9.25 21.94
C LEU A 202 -24.03 10.23 20.85
N ARG A 203 -23.13 9.75 19.98
CA ARG A 203 -22.63 10.47 18.81
C ARG A 203 -22.65 9.51 17.62
N LEU A 204 -23.24 9.95 16.51
CA LEU A 204 -23.07 9.27 15.23
C LEU A 204 -21.97 10.01 14.46
N VAL A 205 -20.89 9.32 14.14
CA VAL A 205 -19.71 9.89 13.48
C VAL A 205 -19.46 9.13 12.18
N ARG A 206 -19.32 9.87 11.07
CA ARG A 206 -18.85 9.29 9.81
C ARG A 206 -17.34 9.39 9.74
N VAL A 207 -16.66 8.28 9.50
CA VAL A 207 -15.20 8.19 9.42
C VAL A 207 -14.75 7.60 8.08
N PRO A 208 -13.48 7.78 7.66
CA PRO A 208 -12.94 7.08 6.50
C PRO A 208 -12.98 5.54 6.62
N THR A 209 -12.87 4.85 5.50
CA THR A 209 -12.83 3.37 5.38
C THR A 209 -11.39 2.83 5.39
N PHE A 210 -11.23 1.50 5.42
CA PHE A 210 -9.96 0.78 5.25
C PHE A 210 -8.86 1.14 6.27
N LEU A 211 -7.63 1.43 5.83
CA LEU A 211 -6.53 1.76 6.73
C LEU A 211 -6.82 3.04 7.52
N ALA A 212 -7.47 4.04 6.91
CA ALA A 212 -7.81 5.29 7.57
C ALA A 212 -8.88 5.11 8.66
N LEU A 213 -9.78 4.12 8.53
CA LEU A 213 -10.66 3.68 9.63
C LEU A 213 -9.82 3.21 10.82
N THR A 214 -8.84 2.34 10.56
CA THR A 214 -7.96 1.78 11.59
C THR A 214 -7.23 2.90 12.33
N GLU A 215 -6.62 3.84 11.60
CA GLU A 215 -5.94 5.00 12.19
C GLU A 215 -6.88 5.87 13.02
N SER A 216 -8.11 6.09 12.55
CA SER A 216 -9.12 6.88 13.27
C SER A 216 -9.52 6.22 14.59
N LEU A 217 -9.70 4.89 14.59
CA LEU A 217 -10.08 4.11 15.77
C LEU A 217 -8.92 4.00 16.78
N LEU A 218 -7.67 3.92 16.31
CA LEU A 218 -6.49 4.01 17.18
C LEU A 218 -6.41 5.38 17.86
N ALA A 219 -6.59 6.46 17.09
CA ALA A 219 -6.62 7.82 17.63
C ALA A 219 -7.77 8.01 18.64
N LEU A 220 -8.93 7.37 18.40
CA LEU A 220 -10.07 7.40 19.32
C LEU A 220 -9.72 6.72 20.65
N ALA A 221 -9.12 5.53 20.59
CA ALA A 221 -8.73 4.78 21.79
C ALA A 221 -7.72 5.53 22.65
N HIS A 222 -6.83 6.34 22.04
CA HIS A 222 -5.89 7.20 22.76
C HIS A 222 -6.54 8.45 23.35
N ALA A 223 -7.40 9.12 22.58
CA ALA A 223 -8.02 10.37 23.00
C ALA A 223 -9.12 10.14 24.05
N VAL A 224 -9.86 9.04 23.91
CA VAL A 224 -11.06 8.75 24.70
C VAL A 224 -11.12 7.26 25.06
N PRO A 225 -10.25 6.77 25.96
CA PRO A 225 -10.19 5.34 26.32
C PRO A 225 -11.48 4.80 26.95
N ASP A 226 -12.31 5.68 27.52
CA ASP A 226 -13.61 5.34 28.11
C ASP A 226 -14.77 5.35 27.09
N ALA A 227 -14.49 5.62 25.81
CA ALA A 227 -15.49 5.54 24.76
C ALA A 227 -15.86 4.09 24.44
N VAL A 228 -17.12 3.87 24.10
CA VAL A 228 -17.64 2.59 23.62
C VAL A 228 -18.21 2.79 22.23
N ILE A 229 -17.76 1.96 21.30
CA ILE A 229 -18.35 1.90 19.96
C ILE A 229 -19.51 0.92 20.04
N LEU A 230 -20.72 1.36 19.72
CA LEU A 230 -21.91 0.52 19.77
C LEU A 230 -22.11 -0.25 18.46
N THR A 231 -21.79 0.38 17.33
CA THR A 231 -21.83 -0.26 16.01
C THR A 231 -20.91 0.47 15.02
N ILE A 232 -20.41 -0.29 14.03
CA ILE A 232 -19.71 0.22 12.86
C ILE A 232 -20.54 -0.18 11.64
N SER A 233 -21.18 0.79 10.99
CA SER A 233 -22.05 0.61 9.82
C SER A 233 -23.13 -0.47 10.00
N GLY A 234 -23.68 -0.58 11.21
CA GLY A 234 -24.70 -1.58 11.55
C GLY A 234 -24.15 -2.92 12.01
N HIS A 235 -22.83 -3.14 11.95
CA HIS A 235 -22.19 -4.35 12.45
C HIS A 235 -21.89 -4.27 13.95
N ASP A 236 -22.05 -5.40 14.63
CA ASP A 236 -21.76 -5.60 16.05
C ASP A 236 -20.38 -6.23 16.30
N THR A 237 -19.74 -6.71 15.23
CA THR A 237 -18.47 -7.41 15.25
C THR A 237 -17.60 -6.94 14.08
N VAL A 238 -16.29 -6.94 14.28
CA VAL A 238 -15.27 -6.63 13.26
C VAL A 238 -14.15 -7.65 13.29
N LEU A 239 -13.36 -7.72 12.22
CA LEU A 239 -12.14 -8.51 12.19
C LEU A 239 -10.94 -7.60 12.42
N VAL A 240 -10.07 -7.96 13.37
CA VAL A 240 -8.88 -7.18 13.72
C VAL A 240 -7.64 -8.02 13.45
N ARG A 241 -6.72 -7.48 12.65
CA ARG A 241 -5.40 -8.07 12.41
C ARG A 241 -4.40 -7.49 13.40
N ILE A 242 -3.81 -8.36 14.21
CA ILE A 242 -2.88 -7.98 15.28
C ILE A 242 -1.53 -8.60 14.99
N ALA A 243 -0.50 -7.77 14.85
CA ALA A 243 0.90 -8.21 14.79
C ALA A 243 1.49 -8.28 16.20
N HIS A 244 2.21 -9.35 16.50
CA HIS A 244 2.84 -9.57 17.80
C HIS A 244 4.24 -10.18 17.66
N GLY A 245 5.06 -9.96 18.70
CA GLY A 245 6.42 -10.47 18.74
C GLY A 245 6.48 -11.97 19.02
N CYS A 246 7.60 -12.58 18.62
CA CYS A 246 7.88 -14.00 18.85
C CYS A 246 8.84 -14.14 20.04
N ASN A 247 8.29 -14.30 21.25
CA ASN A 247 9.07 -14.57 22.44
C ASN A 247 9.08 -16.09 22.71
N GLY A 248 9.89 -16.85 21.95
CA GLY A 248 9.98 -18.31 22.06
C GLY A 248 8.87 -19.06 21.31
N GLU A 249 9.00 -20.39 21.22
CA GLU A 249 8.31 -21.36 20.32
C GLU A 249 6.75 -21.39 20.29
N ARG A 250 6.04 -20.37 20.78
CA ARG A 250 4.57 -20.34 20.72
C ARG A 250 4.06 -19.13 19.94
N GLU A 251 3.40 -19.42 18.82
CA GLU A 251 2.57 -18.51 18.02
C GLU A 251 1.28 -18.09 18.76
N GLN A 252 1.35 -17.80 20.06
CA GLN A 252 0.18 -17.46 20.86
C GLN A 252 0.13 -15.95 21.12
N LEU A 253 -1.07 -15.38 21.03
CA LEU A 253 -1.33 -14.01 21.48
C LEU A 253 -0.86 -13.86 22.93
N PRO A 254 -0.28 -12.71 23.32
CA PRO A 254 0.10 -12.47 24.72
C PRO A 254 -1.09 -12.68 25.65
N THR A 255 -0.86 -13.32 26.80
CA THR A 255 -1.91 -13.70 27.76
C THR A 255 -2.84 -12.55 28.11
N ALA A 256 -2.31 -11.34 28.34
CA ALA A 256 -3.12 -10.16 28.65
C ALA A 256 -4.14 -9.80 27.55
N LEU A 257 -3.78 -9.97 26.28
CA LEU A 257 -4.67 -9.74 25.15
C LEU A 257 -5.63 -10.92 24.97
N ALA A 258 -5.15 -12.14 25.17
CA ALA A 258 -5.98 -13.34 25.16
C ALA A 258 -7.07 -13.28 26.25
N ASP A 259 -6.76 -12.75 27.44
CA ASP A 259 -7.72 -12.61 28.55
C ASP A 259 -8.80 -11.57 28.24
N VAL A 260 -8.45 -10.46 27.56
CA VAL A 260 -9.43 -9.48 27.09
C VAL A 260 -10.36 -10.10 26.06
N LEU A 261 -9.80 -10.83 25.09
CA LEU A 261 -10.58 -11.54 24.07
C LEU A 261 -11.43 -12.68 24.68
N ALA A 262 -10.95 -13.38 25.71
CA ALA A 262 -11.69 -14.45 26.36
C ALA A 262 -12.90 -13.95 27.18
N ARG A 263 -12.83 -12.71 27.67
CA ARG A 263 -13.95 -12.06 28.41
C ARG A 263 -15.06 -11.55 27.50
N ALA A 264 -14.86 -11.54 26.18
CA ALA A 264 -15.76 -10.97 25.20
C ALA A 264 -16.72 -12.03 24.64
N PRO A 265 -18.04 -11.99 24.95
CA PRO A 265 -19.01 -12.89 24.35
C PRO A 265 -19.01 -12.70 22.83
N GLY A 266 -18.73 -13.75 22.07
CA GLY A 266 -18.68 -13.68 20.60
C GLY A 266 -17.34 -13.23 20.00
N ALA A 267 -16.35 -12.86 20.81
CA ALA A 267 -14.97 -12.82 20.32
C ALA A 267 -14.50 -14.26 20.11
N SER A 268 -14.48 -14.69 18.86
CA SER A 268 -13.92 -16.00 18.56
C SER A 268 -12.40 -15.94 18.72
N THR A 269 -11.86 -16.97 19.38
CA THR A 269 -10.46 -17.40 19.30
C THR A 269 -9.92 -17.25 17.88
N PRO A 270 -8.61 -17.00 17.71
CA PRO A 270 -8.01 -16.67 16.42
C PRO A 270 -8.56 -17.55 15.32
N LEU A 271 -8.96 -16.94 14.19
CA LEU A 271 -9.37 -17.69 13.00
C LEU A 271 -8.34 -18.79 12.81
N PRO A 272 -8.71 -20.08 12.95
CA PRO A 272 -7.73 -21.15 13.04
C PRO A 272 -6.85 -21.10 11.80
N ASN A 273 -5.55 -20.90 12.02
CA ASN A 273 -4.48 -20.98 11.02
C ASN A 273 -4.25 -19.79 10.07
N LEU A 274 -4.69 -18.56 10.39
CA LEU A 274 -4.26 -17.37 9.61
C LEU A 274 -3.05 -16.68 10.25
N THR A 275 -2.04 -17.47 10.61
CA THR A 275 -0.71 -16.97 10.99
C THR A 275 0.10 -16.83 9.71
N LEU A 276 0.23 -15.60 9.22
CA LEU A 276 1.12 -15.32 8.10
C LEU A 276 2.51 -14.98 8.66
N PRO A 277 3.60 -15.66 8.22
CA PRO A 277 4.94 -15.22 8.52
C PRO A 277 5.10 -13.83 7.92
N GLN A 278 5.37 -12.84 8.78
CA GLN A 278 5.57 -11.48 8.32
C GLN A 278 6.96 -11.44 7.67
N ALA A 279 7.00 -11.46 6.33
CA ALA A 279 8.22 -11.14 5.59
C ALA A 279 8.70 -9.79 6.13
N ALA A 280 9.90 -9.76 6.73
CA ALA A 280 10.41 -8.68 7.56
C ALA A 280 9.99 -7.30 7.02
N LEU A 281 8.90 -6.75 7.57
CA LEU A 281 8.46 -5.40 7.26
C LEU A 281 9.56 -4.50 7.80
N ALA A 282 10.27 -3.86 6.88
CA ALA A 282 11.65 -3.38 7.04
C ALA A 282 11.88 -2.29 8.10
N ASP A 283 10.89 -1.93 8.92
CA ASP A 283 10.96 -0.75 9.78
C ASP A 283 10.50 -0.96 11.24
N GLY A 284 10.49 -2.21 11.76
CA GLY A 284 10.15 -2.43 13.18
C GLY A 284 10.83 -3.64 13.82
N PRO A 285 11.29 -3.54 15.08
CA PRO A 285 11.88 -4.68 15.80
C PRO A 285 10.80 -5.72 16.17
N GLY A 286 10.95 -6.94 15.66
CA GLY A 286 10.48 -8.16 16.35
C GLY A 286 9.07 -8.68 16.06
N PHE A 287 8.29 -8.09 15.15
CA PHE A 287 6.98 -8.64 14.76
C PHE A 287 7.15 -9.71 13.67
N HIS A 288 6.87 -10.97 14.01
CA HIS A 288 7.05 -12.11 13.10
C HIS A 288 5.73 -12.78 12.72
N HIS A 289 4.67 -12.55 13.49
CA HIS A 289 3.36 -13.18 13.31
C HIS A 289 2.26 -12.12 13.32
N SER A 290 1.26 -12.32 12.46
CA SER A 290 0.01 -11.59 12.53
C SER A 290 -1.15 -12.57 12.68
N THR A 291 -2.06 -12.26 13.59
CA THR A 291 -3.24 -13.07 13.92
C THR A 291 -4.51 -12.27 13.64
N GLY A 292 -5.49 -12.89 12.98
CA GLY A 292 -6.83 -12.32 12.78
C GLY A 292 -7.78 -12.75 13.90
N VAL A 293 -8.39 -11.78 14.59
CA VAL A 293 -9.34 -12.02 15.69
C VAL A 293 -10.66 -11.31 15.41
N ARG A 294 -11.78 -12.00 15.68
CA ARG A 294 -13.11 -11.37 15.62
C ARG A 294 -13.36 -10.68 16.95
N VAL A 295 -13.74 -9.40 16.90
CA VAL A 295 -13.89 -8.55 18.09
C VAL A 295 -15.29 -7.92 18.07
N PRO A 296 -16.09 -8.09 19.15
CA PRO A 296 -17.29 -7.29 19.35
C PRO A 296 -16.94 -5.80 19.36
N VAL A 297 -17.67 -5.01 18.59
CA VAL A 297 -17.40 -3.57 18.41
C VAL A 297 -17.38 -2.83 19.74
N THR A 298 -18.21 -3.24 20.70
CA THR A 298 -18.28 -2.69 22.06
C THR A 298 -17.00 -2.87 22.88
N LEU A 299 -16.12 -3.79 22.50
CA LEU A 299 -14.86 -4.08 23.19
C LEU A 299 -13.64 -3.65 22.39
N LEU A 300 -13.84 -3.04 21.21
CA LEU A 300 -12.77 -2.72 20.28
C LEU A 300 -11.75 -1.74 20.89
N ILE A 301 -12.21 -0.73 21.63
CA ILE A 301 -11.33 0.22 22.32
C ILE A 301 -10.50 -0.47 23.40
N GLU A 302 -11.11 -1.34 24.21
CA GLU A 302 -10.39 -2.13 25.23
C GLU A 302 -9.34 -3.04 24.59
N VAL A 303 -9.66 -3.68 23.47
CA VAL A 303 -8.74 -4.54 22.71
C VAL A 303 -7.56 -3.74 22.16
N ILE A 304 -7.79 -2.55 21.60
CA ILE A 304 -6.71 -1.66 21.12
C ILE A 304 -5.77 -1.32 22.27
N VAL A 305 -6.32 -0.83 23.39
CA VAL A 305 -5.52 -0.44 24.56
C VAL A 305 -4.75 -1.63 25.15
N ALA A 306 -5.38 -2.81 25.21
CA ALA A 306 -4.74 -4.02 25.69
C ALA A 306 -3.61 -4.50 24.77
N ALA A 307 -3.82 -4.45 23.45
CA ALA A 307 -2.80 -4.79 22.46
C ALA A 307 -1.55 -3.91 22.62
N GLU A 308 -1.74 -2.60 22.80
CA GLU A 308 -0.61 -1.67 22.99
C GLU A 308 0.15 -1.92 24.30
N ARG A 309 -0.56 -2.18 25.41
CA ARG A 309 0.05 -2.57 26.69
C ARG A 309 0.86 -3.87 26.56
N ALA A 310 0.38 -4.80 25.74
CA ALA A 310 1.06 -6.05 25.41
C ALA A 310 2.16 -5.88 24.34
N LYS A 311 2.47 -4.65 23.90
CA LYS A 311 3.43 -4.35 22.83
C LYS A 311 3.09 -5.05 21.50
N CYS A 312 1.80 -5.27 21.25
CA CYS A 312 1.28 -5.71 19.95
C CYS A 312 0.92 -4.49 19.10
N LYS A 313 0.87 -4.67 17.78
CA LYS A 313 0.46 -3.65 16.83
C LYS A 313 -0.85 -4.06 16.16
N ILE A 314 -1.88 -3.24 16.27
CA ILE A 314 -3.07 -3.38 15.42
C ILE A 314 -2.68 -2.93 14.01
N MET A 315 -2.73 -3.86 13.07
CA MET A 315 -2.34 -3.61 11.68
C MET A 315 -3.51 -3.10 10.86
N GLN A 316 -4.69 -3.69 11.07
CA GLN A 316 -5.89 -3.37 10.31
C GLN A 316 -7.14 -3.80 11.07
N ILE A 317 -8.18 -2.98 11.00
CA ILE A 317 -9.54 -3.28 11.44
C ILE A 317 -10.38 -3.34 10.16
N PHE A 318 -10.99 -4.50 9.92
CA PHE A 318 -11.88 -4.74 8.79
C PHE A 318 -13.32 -4.67 9.29
N ASP A 319 -14.08 -3.77 8.68
CA ASP A 319 -15.53 -3.91 8.62
C ASP A 319 -15.90 -5.14 7.80
N PHE A 320 -17.05 -5.76 8.10
CA PHE A 320 -17.59 -6.79 7.23
C PHE A 320 -18.23 -6.07 6.06
N TYR A 321 -17.55 -6.02 4.92
CA TYR A 321 -18.13 -5.49 3.69
C TYR A 321 -19.36 -6.32 3.28
N GLU A 322 -20.52 -5.66 3.12
CA GLU A 322 -21.69 -6.24 2.42
C GLU A 322 -21.54 -6.14 0.88
#